data_AF-A0A3S0ER72-F1
#
_entry.id   AF-A0A3S0ER72-F1
#
_cell.length_a   1.000
_cell.length_b   1.000
_cell.length_c   1.000
_cell.angle_alpha   90.00
_cell.angle_beta   90.00
_cell.angle_gamma   90.00
#
_symmetry.space_group_name_H-M   'P 1'
#
loop_
_entity.id
_entity.type
_entity.pdbx_description
1 polymer ?
#
loop_
_entity_poly.entity_id
_entity_poly.type
_entity_poly.pdbx_seq_one_letter_code
_entity_poly.pdbx_strand_id
1 'polypeptide(L)'
;MTDAGRLAPAQGPVGVQLRRSAGWRMPPNTVKVARPSRWGNPFVVTPLRDARTCVALFESAMQGIWSPAISAHLPEALNGYREHHAWLARLGAHPLDAVRELRGFNLACFCPVGAPCHRDVLLRLAAA
;
A
#
# COMPACT_ATOMS: atom_id res chain seq x y z
N MET A 1 46.94 -1.90 10.26
CA MET A 1 45.85 -2.79 9.81
C MET A 1 44.54 -2.03 10.01
N THR A 2 44.11 -1.31 8.97
CA THR A 2 42.85 -0.53 8.99
C THR A 2 41.68 -1.47 8.77
N ASP A 3 40.82 -1.56 9.77
CA ASP A 3 39.51 -2.24 9.68
C ASP A 3 38.66 -1.48 8.66
N ALA A 4 38.52 -2.07 7.48
CA ALA A 4 37.70 -1.54 6.40
C ALA A 4 36.24 -1.59 6.85
N GLY A 5 35.70 -0.43 7.19
CA GLY A 5 34.30 -0.24 7.56
C GLY A 5 33.38 -1.01 6.62
N ARG A 6 32.82 -2.10 7.14
CA ARG A 6 31.80 -2.90 6.48
C ARG A 6 30.58 -2.00 6.33
N LEU A 7 30.41 -1.40 5.15
CA LEU A 7 29.15 -0.75 4.76
C LEU A 7 28.04 -1.77 4.99
N ALA A 8 27.18 -1.52 5.97
CA ALA A 8 25.96 -2.28 6.14
C ALA A 8 25.21 -2.29 4.80
N PRO A 9 24.64 -3.43 4.35
CA PRO A 9 23.89 -3.44 3.11
C PRO A 9 22.83 -2.35 3.17
N ALA A 10 22.73 -1.54 2.12
CA ALA A 10 21.69 -0.52 2.03
C ALA A 10 20.34 -1.20 2.28
N GLN A 11 19.73 -0.89 3.42
CA GLN A 11 18.45 -1.48 3.78
C GLN A 11 17.46 -1.15 2.66
N GLY A 12 16.78 -2.17 2.12
CA GLY A 12 15.79 -1.98 1.07
C GLY A 12 14.68 -1.01 1.51
N PRO A 13 13.85 -0.54 0.57
CA PRO A 13 12.78 0.42 0.89
C PRO A 13 11.93 -0.03 2.08
N VAL A 14 11.64 0.91 2.99
CA VAL A 14 10.93 0.61 4.25
C VAL A 14 9.55 1.24 4.30
N GLY A 15 8.70 0.66 5.14
CA GLY A 15 7.39 1.20 5.46
C GLY A 15 7.48 2.27 6.56
N VAL A 16 6.92 3.46 6.29
CA VAL A 16 6.87 4.58 7.23
C VAL A 16 5.43 4.80 7.70
N GLN A 17 5.26 5.04 9.01
CA GLN A 17 4.01 5.55 9.55
C GLN A 17 4.00 7.08 9.51
N LEU A 18 3.02 7.67 8.83
CA LEU A 18 2.75 9.09 8.84
C LEU A 18 2.27 9.53 10.23
N ARG A 19 2.75 10.69 10.69
CA ARG A 19 2.30 11.32 11.94
C ARG A 19 1.97 12.79 11.72
N ARG A 20 1.04 13.32 12.50
CA ARG A 20 0.68 14.76 12.52
C ARG A 20 1.18 15.47 13.78
N SER A 21 1.97 14.78 14.61
CA SER A 21 2.56 15.35 15.82
C SER A 21 3.51 16.50 15.47
N ALA A 22 3.51 17.54 16.29
CA ALA A 22 4.41 18.68 16.13
C ALA A 22 5.88 18.21 16.02
N GLY A 23 6.65 18.86 15.14
CA GLY A 23 8.05 18.52 14.89
C GLY A 23 8.30 17.28 14.00
N TRP A 24 7.29 16.43 13.75
CA TRP A 24 7.48 15.28 12.87
C TRP A 24 7.73 15.73 11.42
N ARG A 25 8.64 15.03 10.75
CA ARG A 25 8.95 15.21 9.33
C ARG A 25 8.97 13.85 8.65
N MET A 26 8.43 13.79 7.44
CA MET A 26 8.52 12.60 6.61
C MET A 26 9.99 12.36 6.25
N PRO A 27 10.53 11.15 6.47
CA PRO A 27 11.91 10.84 6.10
C PRO A 27 12.17 11.13 4.61
N PRO A 28 13.41 11.48 4.23
CA PRO A 28 13.77 11.62 2.82
C PRO A 28 13.51 10.31 2.05
N ASN A 29 13.47 10.41 0.73
CA ASN A 29 13.21 9.27 -0.16
C ASN A 29 11.91 8.51 0.16
N THR A 30 10.86 9.23 0.58
CA THR A 30 9.58 8.64 1.00
C THR A 30 8.41 9.17 0.18
N VAL A 31 7.65 8.27 -0.43
CA VAL A 31 6.42 8.58 -1.16
C VAL A 31 5.21 8.40 -0.25
N LYS A 32 4.37 9.44 -0.16
CA LYS A 32 3.09 9.38 0.56
C LYS A 32 2.08 8.57 -0.24
N VAL A 33 1.68 7.43 0.30
CA VAL A 33 0.68 6.50 -0.30
C VAL A 33 -0.65 6.50 0.46
N ALA A 34 -0.91 7.50 1.29
CA ALA A 34 -2.17 7.61 2.04
C ALA A 34 -3.41 7.67 1.11
N ARG A 35 -4.60 7.40 1.66
CA ARG A 35 -5.89 7.29 0.91
C ARG A 35 -6.14 8.38 -0.15
N PRO A 36 -5.84 9.67 0.07
CA PRO A 36 -6.07 10.70 -0.95
C PRO A 36 -5.15 10.61 -2.18
N SER A 37 -4.05 9.85 -2.12
CA SER A 37 -3.15 9.64 -3.26
C SER A 37 -3.71 8.60 -4.23
N ARG A 38 -3.19 8.55 -5.46
CA ARG A 38 -3.50 7.49 -6.43
C ARG A 38 -3.16 6.07 -5.92
N TRP A 39 -2.23 5.97 -4.96
CA TRP A 39 -1.78 4.73 -4.33
C TRP A 39 -2.60 4.32 -3.10
N GLY A 40 -3.61 5.11 -2.73
CA GLY A 40 -4.42 4.86 -1.56
C GLY A 40 -5.33 3.64 -1.73
N ASN A 41 -5.44 2.80 -0.70
CA ASN A 41 -6.43 1.73 -0.66
C ASN A 41 -7.86 2.32 -0.78
N PRO A 42 -8.66 1.94 -1.80
CA PRO A 42 -10.02 2.43 -1.94
C PRO A 42 -11.00 1.77 -0.95
N PHE A 43 -10.68 0.58 -0.44
CA PHE A 43 -11.53 -0.20 0.44
C PHE A 43 -11.49 0.36 1.88
N VAL A 44 -12.66 0.73 2.38
CA VAL A 44 -12.84 1.34 3.71
C VAL A 44 -13.10 0.26 4.74
N VAL A 45 -12.38 0.33 5.86
CA VAL A 45 -12.67 -0.49 7.05
C VAL A 45 -14.02 -0.10 7.63
N THR A 46 -14.88 -1.08 7.84
CA THR A 46 -16.22 -0.93 8.43
C THR A 46 -16.41 -2.00 9.51
N PRO A 47 -17.49 -1.95 10.33
CA PRO A 47 -17.80 -3.02 11.27
C PRO A 47 -17.95 -4.41 10.64
N LEU A 48 -18.28 -4.47 9.34
CA LEU A 48 -18.45 -5.72 8.58
C LEU A 48 -17.21 -6.09 7.77
N ARG A 49 -16.30 -5.13 7.51
CA ARG A 49 -15.13 -5.31 6.64
C ARG A 49 -13.86 -4.85 7.38
N ASP A 50 -13.11 -5.81 7.90
CA ASP A 50 -11.91 -5.53 8.70
C ASP A 50 -10.69 -5.07 7.86
N ALA A 51 -9.61 -4.68 8.54
CA ALA A 51 -8.39 -4.21 7.90
C ALA A 51 -7.71 -5.28 7.03
N ARG A 52 -7.76 -6.56 7.41
CA ARG A 52 -7.14 -7.65 6.63
C ARG A 52 -7.90 -7.85 5.32
N THR A 53 -9.22 -7.88 5.39
CA THR A 53 -10.10 -7.98 4.22
C THR A 53 -9.90 -6.79 3.28
N CYS A 54 -9.84 -5.56 3.79
CA CYS A 54 -9.55 -4.37 2.98
C CYS A 54 -8.17 -4.44 2.29
N VAL A 55 -7.15 -4.98 2.96
CA VAL A 55 -5.80 -5.13 2.39
C VAL A 55 -5.76 -6.26 1.36
N ALA A 56 -6.47 -7.37 1.59
CA ALA A 56 -6.57 -8.47 0.63
C ALA A 56 -7.30 -8.05 -0.65
N LEU A 57 -8.39 -7.29 -0.53
CA LEU A 57 -9.08 -6.69 -1.68
C LEU A 57 -8.16 -5.73 -2.45
N PHE A 58 -7.37 -4.93 -1.73
CA PHE A 58 -6.38 -4.03 -2.34
C PHE A 58 -5.29 -4.80 -3.09
N GLU A 59 -4.79 -5.88 -2.53
CA GLU A 59 -3.81 -6.72 -3.20
C GLU A 59 -4.38 -7.35 -4.47
N SER A 60 -5.59 -7.89 -4.43
CA SER A 60 -6.29 -8.38 -5.64
C SER A 60 -6.40 -7.27 -6.69
N ALA A 61 -6.80 -6.06 -6.28
CA ALA A 61 -6.90 -4.92 -7.17
C ALA A 61 -5.55 -4.51 -7.78
N MET A 62 -4.46 -4.53 -7.01
CA MET A 62 -3.10 -4.29 -7.49
C MET A 62 -2.59 -5.38 -8.45
N GLN A 63 -3.16 -6.58 -8.42
CA GLN A 63 -2.89 -7.63 -9.40
C GLN A 63 -3.74 -7.48 -10.67
N GLY A 64 -4.65 -6.51 -10.72
CA GLY A 64 -5.58 -6.31 -11.85
C GLY A 64 -6.77 -7.28 -11.83
N ILE A 65 -7.03 -7.94 -10.71
CA ILE A 65 -8.05 -8.98 -10.58
C ILE A 65 -9.12 -8.55 -9.58
N TRP A 66 -10.39 -8.87 -9.86
CA TRP A 66 -11.45 -8.87 -8.86
C TRP A 66 -11.67 -10.30 -8.36
N SER A 67 -11.39 -10.55 -7.07
CA SER A 67 -11.70 -11.83 -6.43
C SER A 67 -12.92 -11.68 -5.51
N PRO A 68 -14.13 -12.10 -5.96
CA PRO A 68 -15.33 -12.04 -5.13
C PRO A 68 -15.25 -12.98 -3.92
N ALA A 69 -14.36 -13.99 -3.93
CA ALA A 69 -14.17 -14.88 -2.79
C ALA A 69 -13.70 -14.14 -1.52
N ILE A 70 -12.91 -13.06 -1.69
CA ILE A 70 -12.43 -12.24 -0.56
C ILE A 70 -13.58 -11.51 0.12
N SER A 71 -14.62 -11.13 -0.63
CA SER A 71 -15.78 -10.38 -0.15
C SER A 71 -17.06 -11.20 -0.10
N ALA A 72 -17.03 -12.52 -0.36
CA ALA A 72 -18.22 -13.36 -0.47
C ALA A 72 -19.04 -13.43 0.83
N HIS A 73 -18.39 -13.22 1.97
CA HIS A 73 -19.01 -13.17 3.29
C HIS A 73 -19.56 -11.78 3.66
N LEU A 74 -19.38 -10.78 2.80
CA LEU A 74 -19.78 -9.40 3.04
C LEU A 74 -21.12 -9.10 2.32
N PRO A 75 -22.12 -8.56 3.03
CA PRO A 75 -23.38 -8.12 2.40
C PRO A 75 -23.16 -7.07 1.29
N GLU A 76 -22.05 -6.32 1.34
CA GLU A 76 -21.74 -5.22 0.41
C GLU A 76 -20.76 -5.57 -0.71
N ALA A 77 -20.65 -6.84 -1.11
CA ALA A 77 -19.68 -7.27 -2.14
C ALA A 77 -19.72 -6.43 -3.44
N LEU A 78 -20.92 -6.01 -3.88
CA LEU A 78 -21.08 -5.16 -5.07
C LEU A 78 -20.48 -3.76 -4.91
N ASN A 79 -20.48 -3.19 -3.69
CA ASN A 79 -19.84 -1.90 -3.43
C ASN A 79 -18.32 -2.00 -3.58
N GLY A 80 -17.73 -3.12 -3.15
CA GLY A 80 -16.30 -3.39 -3.36
C GLY A 80 -15.92 -3.41 -4.84
N TYR A 81 -16.75 -4.00 -5.71
CA TYR A 81 -16.48 -4.01 -7.15
C TYR A 81 -16.46 -2.58 -7.74
N ARG A 82 -17.38 -1.71 -7.32
CA ARG A 82 -17.40 -0.30 -7.75
C ARG A 82 -16.18 0.47 -7.26
N GLU A 83 -15.79 0.28 -6.00
CA GLU A 83 -14.58 0.87 -5.42
C GLU A 83 -13.32 0.44 -6.20
N HIS A 84 -13.22 -0.85 -6.54
CA HIS A 84 -12.15 -1.42 -7.35
C HIS A 84 -12.05 -0.75 -8.73
N HIS A 85 -13.15 -0.73 -9.49
CA HIS A 85 -13.17 -0.20 -10.85
C HIS A 85 -12.85 1.31 -10.88
N ALA A 86 -13.45 2.09 -9.97
CA ALA A 86 -13.20 3.53 -9.87
C ALA A 86 -11.75 3.86 -9.48
N TRP A 87 -11.09 2.98 -8.73
CA TRP A 87 -9.69 3.14 -8.36
C TRP A 87 -8.74 2.75 -9.50
N LEU A 88 -8.99 1.66 -10.22
CA LEU A 88 -8.19 1.25 -11.38
C LEU A 88 -8.12 2.36 -12.44
N ALA A 89 -9.24 3.03 -12.70
CA ALA A 89 -9.30 4.15 -13.64
C ALA A 89 -8.36 5.32 -13.28
N ARG A 90 -7.95 5.47 -12.01
CA ARG A 90 -7.03 6.52 -11.56
C ARG A 90 -5.56 6.23 -11.87
N LEU A 91 -5.21 4.98 -12.15
CA LEU A 91 -3.83 4.58 -12.39
C LEU A 91 -3.38 4.85 -13.82
N GLY A 92 -4.29 4.89 -14.80
CA GLY A 92 -3.98 5.16 -16.21
C GLY A 92 -3.18 4.06 -16.91
N ALA A 93 -2.84 2.98 -16.22
CA ALA A 93 -2.12 1.81 -16.72
C ALA A 93 -2.51 0.58 -15.89
N HIS A 94 -2.06 -0.60 -16.31
CA HIS A 94 -2.21 -1.81 -15.49
C HIS A 94 -1.52 -1.60 -14.12
N PRO A 95 -2.14 -1.99 -12.99
CA PRO A 95 -1.60 -1.65 -11.66
C PRO A 95 -0.19 -2.19 -11.38
N LEU A 96 0.14 -3.37 -11.92
CA LEU A 96 1.50 -3.94 -11.82
C LEU A 96 2.55 -3.15 -12.61
N ASP A 97 2.16 -2.47 -13.69
CA ASP A 97 3.07 -1.59 -14.41
C ASP A 97 3.23 -0.26 -13.66
N ALA A 98 2.11 0.30 -13.17
CA ALA A 98 2.11 1.55 -12.41
C ALA A 98 2.96 1.44 -11.13
N VAL A 99 2.83 0.35 -10.36
CA VAL A 99 3.52 0.20 -9.07
C VAL A 99 5.05 0.21 -9.17
N ARG A 100 5.61 -0.05 -10.36
CA ARG A 100 7.06 0.05 -10.60
C ARG A 100 7.60 1.47 -10.38
N GLU A 101 6.77 2.50 -10.51
CA GLU A 101 7.13 3.89 -10.18
C GLU A 101 7.53 4.07 -8.71
N LEU A 102 7.14 3.14 -7.82
CA LEU A 102 7.46 3.16 -6.40
C LEU A 102 8.77 2.43 -6.07
N ARG A 103 9.43 1.80 -7.05
CA ARG A 103 10.64 1.02 -6.82
C ARG A 103 11.75 1.93 -6.27
N GLY A 104 12.38 1.48 -5.18
CA GLY A 104 13.47 2.21 -4.51
C GLY A 104 13.01 3.30 -3.53
N PHE A 105 11.70 3.57 -3.41
CA PHE A 105 11.16 4.56 -2.47
C PHE A 105 10.61 3.93 -1.20
N ASN A 106 10.91 4.54 -0.05
CA ASN A 106 10.15 4.28 1.17
C ASN A 106 8.69 4.69 0.94
N LEU A 107 7.74 3.99 1.54
CA LEU A 107 6.32 4.32 1.37
C LEU A 107 5.71 4.74 2.70
N ALA A 108 4.85 5.75 2.70
CA ALA A 108 4.26 6.30 3.93
C ALA A 108 2.73 6.28 3.95
N CYS A 109 2.16 5.69 5.01
CA CYS A 109 0.72 5.67 5.30
C CYS A 109 0.48 5.93 6.79
N PHE A 110 -0.74 6.30 7.20
CA PHE A 110 -1.10 6.50 8.62
C PHE A 110 -1.25 5.21 9.43
N CYS A 111 -1.44 4.05 8.77
CA CYS A 111 -1.56 2.76 9.46
C CYS A 111 -0.32 2.47 10.32
N PRO A 112 -0.48 1.92 11.53
CA PRO A 112 0.63 1.46 12.36
C PRO A 112 1.55 0.51 11.61
N VAL A 113 2.85 0.58 11.88
CA VAL A 113 3.81 -0.43 11.39
C VAL A 113 3.48 -1.77 12.05
N GLY A 114 3.47 -2.85 11.27
CA GLY A 114 3.13 -4.21 11.72
C GLY A 114 1.63 -4.54 11.68
N ALA A 115 0.75 -3.55 11.52
CA ALA A 115 -0.66 -3.80 11.24
C ALA A 115 -0.88 -4.11 9.74
N PRO A 116 -1.96 -4.82 9.36
CA PRO A 116 -2.34 -4.96 7.96
C PRO A 116 -2.39 -3.59 7.26
N CYS A 117 -1.57 -3.41 6.23
CA CYS A 117 -1.44 -2.14 5.54
C CYS A 117 -1.22 -2.31 4.05
N HIS A 118 -1.86 -1.46 3.24
CA HIS A 118 -1.69 -1.44 1.80
C HIS A 118 -0.30 -0.97 1.36
N ARG A 119 0.36 -0.17 2.20
CA ARG A 119 1.77 0.25 2.01
C ARG A 119 2.68 -0.96 1.83
N ASP A 120 2.46 -2.00 2.61
CA ASP A 120 3.33 -3.17 2.64
C ASP A 120 3.07 -4.06 1.40
N VAL A 121 1.84 -4.08 0.89
CA VAL A 121 1.50 -4.63 -0.44
C VAL A 121 2.25 -3.88 -1.53
N LEU A 122 2.20 -2.54 -1.54
CA LEU A 122 2.89 -1.72 -2.54
C LEU A 122 4.41 -1.92 -2.50
N LEU A 123 5.02 -1.98 -1.31
CA LEU A 123 6.46 -2.25 -1.15
C LEU A 123 6.85 -3.59 -1.78
N ARG A 124 6.09 -4.65 -1.50
CA ARG A 124 6.34 -5.98 -2.07
C ARG A 124 6.20 -6.00 -3.58
N LEU A 125 5.13 -5.40 -4.11
CA LEU A 125 4.86 -5.41 -5.55
C LEU A 125 5.83 -4.52 -6.34
N ALA A 126 6.31 -3.41 -5.77
CA ALA A 126 7.32 -2.56 -6.40
C ALA A 126 8.70 -3.22 -6.49
N ALA A 127 8.98 -4.20 -5.61
CA ALA A 127 10.23 -4.94 -5.56
C ALA A 127 10.28 -6.13 -6.52
N ALA A 128 9.13 -6.60 -7.03
CA ALA A 128 9.04 -7.58 -8.11
C ALA A 128 9.39 -6.93 -9.46
#